data_AF-Q1IJ04-F1
#
_entry.id   AF-Q1IJ04-F1
#
_cell.length_a   1.000
_cell.length_b   1.000
_cell.length_c   1.000
_cell.angle_alpha   90.00
_cell.angle_beta   90.00
_cell.angle_gamma   90.00
#
_symmetry.space_group_name_H-M   'P 1'
#
loop_
_entity.id
_entity.type
_entity.pdbx_description
1 polymer ?
#
loop_
_entity_poly.entity_id
_entity_poly.type
_entity_poly.pdbx_seq_one_letter_code
_entity_poly.pdbx_strand_id
1 'polypeptide(L)'
;MRLLTPRRVGLLILLAGAILFAGSTYWMNTRDYRPLDSEFSFAPGKAQYSFDVNMNGVYDFGFAIKDTVIGEERIRCLLSDCGDHKNIFHAHWKVTQRGRVIAEGNTDGGKEEDWYSFEHHSRTIASLPLARGSYVFEVELLSDASLLNQGEPRVFAMADWSTGKDVRERDTLLRTVASFLAAIGLAIVLLRGGKYKTNYWPASSPQPKTSGLAAPDRIRRFPGYGRRLEFTFGYLATIIFAVLVFIFMIMSPHSPTGVWIGILKRSELGTSSTYAPPVIVHVSVTVRRRAPTEMAALHLSSWDNSEIIEHFRINESTDLDEATLKTKLREILVTRADRTVYVVGDPDVPFQAAADAISNAKVSYASRVVLLTTRGNSPAKKH
;
A
#
# COMPACT_ATOMS: atom_id res chain seq x y z
N MET A 1 51.82 -10.10 -15.36
CA MET A 1 50.37 -10.21 -15.03
C MET A 1 49.56 -10.19 -16.32
N ARG A 2 48.79 -11.25 -16.63
CA ARG A 2 47.83 -11.21 -17.73
C ARG A 2 46.54 -10.53 -17.25
N LEU A 3 46.29 -9.30 -17.70
CA LEU A 3 45.05 -8.59 -17.39
C LEU A 3 43.84 -9.39 -17.90
N LEU A 4 42.79 -9.50 -17.09
CA LEU A 4 41.55 -10.17 -17.45
C LEU A 4 40.93 -9.46 -18.67
N THR A 5 40.50 -10.24 -19.67
CA THR A 5 39.76 -9.66 -20.81
C THR A 5 38.48 -8.99 -20.32
N PRO A 6 38.07 -7.82 -20.84
CA PRO A 6 36.86 -7.11 -20.41
C PRO A 6 35.58 -7.97 -20.39
N ARG A 7 35.46 -8.96 -21.28
CA ARG A 7 34.35 -9.93 -21.29
C ARG A 7 34.30 -10.77 -20.01
N ARG A 8 35.45 -11.21 -19.51
CA ARG A 8 35.54 -11.94 -18.24
C ARG A 8 35.19 -11.03 -17.06
N VAL A 9 35.62 -9.76 -17.11
CA VAL A 9 35.25 -8.77 -16.09
C VAL A 9 33.73 -8.54 -16.06
N GLY A 10 33.09 -8.31 -17.21
CA GLY A 10 31.64 -8.15 -17.30
C GLY A 10 30.87 -9.39 -16.81
N LEU A 11 31.33 -10.59 -17.17
CA LEU A 11 30.73 -11.83 -16.68
C LEU A 11 30.86 -11.99 -15.17
N LEU A 12 32.03 -11.67 -14.59
CA LEU A 12 32.23 -11.71 -13.14
C LEU A 12 31.31 -10.73 -12.40
N ILE A 13 31.16 -9.50 -12.91
CA ILE A 13 30.27 -8.49 -12.33
C ILE A 13 28.80 -8.95 -12.42
N LEU A 14 28.39 -9.51 -13.57
CA LEU A 14 27.04 -10.05 -13.76
C LEU A 14 26.75 -11.18 -12.77
N LEU A 15 27.66 -12.14 -12.64
CA LEU A 15 27.54 -13.24 -11.69
C LEU A 15 27.52 -12.75 -10.24
N ALA A 16 28.35 -11.76 -9.88
CA ALA A 16 28.32 -11.16 -8.56
C ALA A 16 26.96 -10.52 -8.24
N GLY A 17 26.38 -9.76 -9.18
CA GLY A 17 25.04 -9.21 -9.05
C GLY A 17 23.97 -10.30 -8.86
N ALA A 18 24.00 -11.35 -9.69
CA ALA A 18 23.06 -12.47 -9.58
C ALA A 18 23.18 -13.22 -8.23
N ILE A 19 24.41 -13.50 -7.77
CA ILE A 19 24.68 -14.16 -6.49
C ILE A 19 24.19 -13.29 -5.32
N LEU A 20 24.45 -11.98 -5.35
CA LEU A 20 23.97 -11.07 -4.31
C LEU A 20 22.44 -11.03 -4.25
N PHE A 21 21.76 -10.97 -5.41
CA PHE A 21 20.29 -10.95 -5.47
C PHE A 21 19.67 -12.26 -4.96
N ALA A 22 20.18 -13.41 -5.44
CA ALA A 22 19.72 -14.71 -4.98
C ALA A 22 20.03 -14.92 -3.50
N GLY A 23 21.20 -14.48 -3.04
CA GLY A 23 21.63 -14.54 -1.65
C GLY A 23 20.74 -13.71 -0.72
N SER A 24 20.40 -12.47 -1.09
CA SER A 24 19.48 -11.64 -0.27
C SER A 24 18.07 -12.23 -0.25
N THR A 25 17.57 -12.70 -1.39
CA THR A 25 16.25 -13.34 -1.49
C THR A 25 16.19 -14.60 -0.64
N TYR A 26 17.20 -15.45 -0.73
CA TYR A 26 17.32 -16.65 0.11
C TYR A 26 17.38 -16.26 1.59
N TRP A 27 18.22 -15.30 1.95
CA TRP A 27 18.35 -14.83 3.33
C TRP A 27 17.03 -14.31 3.90
N MET A 28 16.27 -13.50 3.14
CA MET A 28 14.94 -13.02 3.54
C MET A 28 13.94 -14.16 3.74
N ASN A 29 13.94 -15.15 2.84
CA ASN A 29 13.05 -16.29 2.94
C ASN A 29 13.37 -17.22 4.11
N THR A 30 14.59 -17.17 4.64
CA THR A 30 14.96 -17.89 5.87
C THR A 30 14.59 -17.16 7.15
N ARG A 31 14.06 -15.93 7.08
CA ARG A 31 13.63 -15.16 8.26
C ARG A 31 12.19 -15.47 8.59
N ASP A 32 11.95 -15.61 9.90
CA ASP A 32 10.62 -15.85 10.43
C ASP A 32 10.23 -14.65 11.27
N TYR A 33 9.38 -13.81 10.69
CA TYR A 33 8.86 -12.62 11.34
C TYR A 33 7.71 -12.94 12.31
N ARG A 34 7.22 -14.18 12.34
CA ARG A 34 6.14 -14.64 13.23
C ARG A 34 6.52 -15.99 13.85
N PRO A 35 7.58 -16.03 14.69
CA PRO A 35 8.07 -17.28 15.26
C PRO A 35 7.07 -18.01 16.16
N LEU A 36 6.04 -17.31 16.65
CA LEU A 36 4.90 -17.91 17.35
C LEU A 36 3.61 -17.45 16.68
N ASP A 37 2.79 -18.41 16.27
CA ASP A 37 1.41 -18.19 15.84
C ASP A 37 0.61 -19.48 16.07
N SER A 38 -0.15 -19.54 17.15
CA SER A 38 -0.85 -20.77 17.59
C SER A 38 -2.25 -20.47 18.07
N GLU A 39 -3.14 -21.47 17.97
CA GLU A 39 -4.49 -21.39 18.53
C GLU A 39 -4.43 -21.14 20.04
N PHE A 40 -5.33 -20.30 20.53
CA PHE A 40 -5.44 -19.91 21.92
C PHE A 40 -6.84 -20.22 22.44
N SER A 41 -7.00 -20.39 23.75
CA SER A 41 -8.33 -20.45 24.38
C SER A 41 -8.42 -19.37 25.44
N PHE A 42 -9.44 -18.52 25.34
CA PHE A 42 -9.79 -17.52 26.34
C PHE A 42 -10.57 -18.10 27.54
N ALA A 43 -10.60 -19.43 27.70
CA ALA A 43 -11.08 -20.03 28.93
C ALA A 43 -10.02 -19.91 30.05
N PRO A 44 -10.42 -19.80 31.33
CA PRO A 44 -9.48 -19.74 32.44
C PRO A 44 -8.52 -20.92 32.46
N GLY A 45 -7.22 -20.65 32.66
CA GLY A 45 -6.21 -21.70 32.69
C GLY A 45 -4.82 -21.22 32.31
N LYS A 46 -3.87 -22.17 32.30
CA LYS A 46 -2.48 -21.96 31.90
C LYS A 46 -2.24 -22.57 30.53
N ALA A 47 -1.61 -21.80 29.65
CA ALA A 47 -1.13 -22.25 28.36
C ALA A 47 0.34 -21.92 28.18
N GLN A 48 1.05 -22.79 27.47
CA GLN A 48 2.50 -22.70 27.27
C GLN A 48 2.82 -22.94 25.80
N TYR A 49 3.63 -22.06 25.22
CA TYR A 49 4.00 -22.07 23.81
C TYR A 49 5.51 -21.99 23.67
N SER A 50 6.11 -22.98 23.00
CA SER A 50 7.54 -22.96 22.68
C SER A 50 7.75 -22.41 21.26
N PHE A 51 8.75 -21.55 21.08
CA PHE A 51 9.03 -20.93 19.79
C PHE A 51 10.52 -20.60 19.62
N ASP A 52 10.97 -20.53 18.37
CA ASP A 52 12.37 -20.25 18.01
C ASP A 52 12.48 -18.91 17.28
N VAL A 53 13.28 -18.01 17.84
CA VAL A 53 13.60 -16.72 17.23
C VAL A 53 14.86 -16.89 16.38
N ASN A 54 14.79 -16.59 15.09
CA ASN A 54 15.93 -16.75 14.17
C ASN A 54 16.72 -15.46 13.91
N MET A 55 16.23 -14.29 14.36
CA MET A 55 16.88 -13.00 14.22
C MET A 55 16.74 -12.14 15.48
N ASN A 56 17.78 -11.36 15.77
CA ASN A 56 17.75 -10.39 16.87
C ASN A 56 16.83 -9.22 16.49
N GLY A 57 15.98 -8.78 17.40
CA GLY A 57 15.05 -7.68 17.17
C GLY A 57 14.09 -7.47 18.31
N VAL A 58 13.17 -6.51 18.15
CA VAL A 58 12.03 -6.33 19.05
C VAL A 58 10.88 -7.19 18.55
N TYR A 59 10.25 -7.95 19.45
CA TYR A 59 9.12 -8.80 19.16
C TYR A 59 7.92 -8.38 20.00
N ASP A 60 6.79 -8.20 19.31
CA ASP A 60 5.48 -7.94 19.88
C ASP A 60 4.79 -9.27 20.17
N PHE A 61 4.32 -9.41 21.40
CA PHE A 61 3.52 -10.52 21.89
C PHE A 61 2.09 -10.05 22.02
N GLY A 62 1.15 -10.86 21.56
CA GLY A 62 -0.24 -10.47 21.60
C GLY A 62 -1.22 -11.59 21.32
N PHE A 63 -2.48 -11.19 21.27
CA PHE A 63 -3.60 -12.05 20.91
C PHE A 63 -4.28 -11.45 19.68
N ALA A 64 -4.64 -12.31 18.73
CA ALA A 64 -5.32 -11.95 17.50
C ALA A 64 -6.64 -12.72 17.40
N ILE A 65 -7.71 -12.05 16.97
CA ILE A 65 -9.04 -12.62 16.76
C ILE A 65 -9.46 -12.31 15.33
N LYS A 66 -10.01 -13.31 14.64
CA LYS A 66 -10.50 -13.17 13.27
C LYS A 66 -11.87 -12.50 13.25
N ASP A 67 -11.99 -11.47 12.42
CA ASP A 67 -13.13 -10.55 12.40
C ASP A 67 -14.33 -11.07 11.58
N THR A 68 -14.94 -12.18 12.01
CA THR A 68 -16.04 -12.77 11.22
C THR A 68 -17.35 -12.96 11.97
N VAL A 69 -17.39 -12.81 13.30
CA VAL A 69 -18.60 -13.18 14.08
C VAL A 69 -19.07 -12.12 15.07
N ILE A 70 -18.16 -11.46 15.80
CA ILE A 70 -18.52 -10.63 16.97
C ILE A 70 -18.69 -9.13 16.63
N GLY A 71 -18.24 -8.72 15.44
CA GLY A 71 -18.20 -7.33 14.99
C GLY A 71 -16.96 -6.59 15.48
N GLU A 72 -16.30 -5.86 14.59
CA GLU A 72 -15.03 -5.15 14.80
C GLU A 72 -15.00 -4.31 16.08
N GLU A 73 -15.93 -3.37 16.24
CA GLU A 73 -15.94 -2.47 17.40
C GLU A 73 -16.10 -3.22 18.72
N ARG A 74 -16.89 -4.30 18.72
CA ARG A 74 -17.14 -5.08 19.92
C ARG A 74 -15.91 -5.89 20.32
N ILE A 75 -15.21 -6.50 19.36
CA ILE A 75 -13.96 -7.23 19.63
C ILE A 75 -12.93 -6.27 20.22
N ARG A 76 -12.78 -5.09 19.61
CA ARG A 76 -11.88 -4.05 20.10
C ARG A 76 -12.16 -3.76 21.57
N CYS A 77 -13.39 -3.45 21.92
CA CYS A 77 -13.76 -3.08 23.29
C CYS A 77 -13.79 -4.22 24.31
N LEU A 78 -13.73 -5.47 23.87
CA LEU A 78 -13.56 -6.62 24.75
C LEU A 78 -12.09 -6.90 25.02
N LEU A 79 -11.22 -6.60 24.05
CA LEU A 79 -9.78 -6.72 24.18
C LEU A 79 -9.15 -5.49 24.85
N SER A 80 -9.64 -4.29 24.58
CA SER A 80 -9.13 -3.02 25.07
C SER A 80 -10.20 -2.24 25.85
N ASP A 81 -9.80 -1.30 26.70
CA ASP A 81 -10.73 -0.42 27.38
C ASP A 81 -11.34 0.60 26.39
N CYS A 82 -12.64 0.52 26.16
CA CYS A 82 -13.37 1.45 25.30
C CYS A 82 -14.40 2.26 26.09
N GLY A 83 -14.07 3.50 26.44
CA GLY A 83 -15.00 4.38 27.15
C GLY A 83 -15.45 3.76 28.47
N ASP A 84 -16.74 3.42 28.58
CA ASP A 84 -17.33 2.79 29.77
C ASP A 84 -17.22 1.25 29.77
N HIS A 85 -16.77 0.65 28.67
CA HIS A 85 -16.58 -0.80 28.58
C HIS A 85 -15.23 -1.19 29.15
N LYS A 86 -15.27 -2.02 30.20
CA LYS A 86 -14.08 -2.59 30.80
C LYS A 86 -13.60 -3.79 29.99
N ASN A 87 -12.30 -3.82 29.71
CA ASN A 87 -11.59 -4.99 29.23
C ASN A 87 -11.94 -6.21 30.10
N ILE A 88 -12.43 -7.27 29.47
CA ILE A 88 -12.78 -8.53 30.14
C ILE A 88 -11.62 -9.51 30.18
N PHE A 89 -10.54 -9.22 29.45
CA PHE A 89 -9.38 -10.06 29.29
C PHE A 89 -8.29 -9.69 30.30
N HIS A 90 -8.17 -10.52 31.33
CA HIS A 90 -7.16 -10.42 32.39
C HIS A 90 -6.26 -11.64 32.32
N ALA A 91 -4.98 -11.44 32.02
CA ALA A 91 -3.98 -12.50 31.97
C ALA A 91 -2.65 -12.05 32.55
N HIS A 92 -2.00 -12.98 33.26
CA HIS A 92 -0.59 -12.89 33.61
C HIS A 92 0.23 -13.62 32.55
N TRP A 93 1.29 -13.00 32.06
CA TRP A 93 2.15 -13.57 31.04
C TRP A 93 3.61 -13.52 31.46
N LYS A 94 4.39 -14.49 31.00
CA LYS A 94 5.84 -14.49 31.16
C LYS A 94 6.53 -15.14 29.98
N VAL A 95 7.70 -14.64 29.63
CA VAL A 95 8.60 -15.23 28.64
C VAL A 95 9.81 -15.79 29.38
N THR A 96 10.19 -17.02 29.08
CA THR A 96 11.39 -17.66 29.63
C THR A 96 12.34 -18.11 28.53
N GLN A 97 13.64 -18.09 28.85
CA GLN A 97 14.70 -18.61 28.00
C GLN A 97 15.53 -19.59 28.84
N ARG A 98 15.58 -20.86 28.43
CA ARG A 98 16.31 -21.92 29.16
C ARG A 98 15.92 -22.00 30.66
N GLY A 99 14.62 -21.84 30.94
CA GLY A 99 14.07 -21.85 32.30
C GLY A 99 14.26 -20.56 33.10
N ARG A 100 14.96 -19.55 32.58
CA ARG A 100 15.08 -18.23 33.23
C ARG A 100 14.00 -17.29 32.70
N VAL A 101 13.25 -16.64 33.59
CA VAL A 101 12.30 -15.57 33.24
C VAL A 101 13.10 -14.37 32.72
N ILE A 102 12.81 -13.95 31.49
CA ILE A 102 13.42 -12.76 30.87
C ILE A 102 12.50 -11.54 30.96
N ALA A 103 11.19 -11.76 30.99
CA ALA A 103 10.15 -10.74 31.10
C ALA A 103 8.86 -11.37 31.63
N GLU A 104 8.09 -10.59 32.38
CA GLU A 104 6.77 -10.96 32.88
C GLU A 104 5.91 -9.71 33.05
N GLY A 105 4.59 -9.88 33.03
CA GLY A 105 3.66 -8.78 33.17
C GLY A 105 2.20 -9.23 33.23
N ASN A 106 1.31 -8.25 33.33
CA ASN A 106 -0.14 -8.44 33.33
C ASN A 106 -0.77 -7.59 32.24
N THR A 107 -1.94 -7.99 31.75
CA THR A 107 -2.74 -7.24 30.75
C THR A 107 -3.37 -5.95 31.29
N ASP A 108 -3.40 -5.78 32.61
CA ASP A 108 -4.20 -4.72 33.26
C ASP A 108 -3.47 -3.37 33.34
N GLY A 109 -2.17 -3.35 33.11
CA GLY A 109 -1.31 -2.16 33.21
C GLY A 109 -0.62 -1.76 31.92
N GLY A 110 -0.94 -2.40 30.80
CA GLY A 110 -0.30 -2.14 29.52
C GLY A 110 -0.77 -0.83 28.89
N LYS A 111 0.15 -0.07 28.28
CA LYS A 111 -0.24 0.97 27.31
C LYS A 111 -0.84 0.24 26.11
N GLU A 112 -2.11 0.47 25.85
CA GLU A 112 -2.80 -0.08 24.69
C GLU A 112 -2.21 0.52 23.43
N GLU A 113 -1.50 -0.30 22.66
CA GLU A 113 -1.18 0.00 21.27
C GLU A 113 -1.98 -0.99 20.43
N ASP A 114 -3.15 -0.55 20.00
CA ASP A 114 -4.03 -1.32 19.11
C ASP A 114 -3.33 -1.45 17.74
N TRP A 115 -2.90 -2.65 17.41
CA TRP A 115 -2.38 -2.97 16.08
C TRP A 115 -3.51 -3.49 15.20
N TYR A 116 -3.85 -2.70 14.18
CA TYR A 116 -4.75 -3.12 13.11
C TYR A 116 -3.93 -3.83 12.02
N SER A 117 -3.94 -5.15 12.04
CA SER A 117 -3.66 -5.92 10.83
C SER A 117 -4.99 -6.13 10.10
N PHE A 118 -5.02 -5.91 8.78
CA PHE A 118 -6.26 -5.89 7.97
C PHE A 118 -7.13 -7.17 8.03
N GLU A 119 -6.69 -8.23 8.70
CA GLU A 119 -7.40 -9.52 8.78
C GLU A 119 -7.74 -9.93 10.22
N HIS A 120 -7.13 -9.29 11.23
CA HIS A 120 -7.30 -9.67 12.63
C HIS A 120 -7.27 -8.45 13.55
N HIS A 121 -8.23 -8.41 14.47
CA HIS A 121 -8.19 -7.54 15.64
C HIS A 121 -7.16 -8.09 16.60
N SER A 122 -6.12 -7.30 16.88
CA SER A 122 -5.03 -7.76 17.71
C SER A 122 -4.73 -6.79 18.85
N ARG A 123 -4.39 -7.36 20.00
CA ARG A 123 -3.90 -6.63 21.17
C ARG A 123 -2.48 -7.06 21.48
N THR A 124 -1.55 -6.13 21.37
CA THR A 124 -0.18 -6.30 21.84
C THR A 124 -0.14 -6.12 23.36
N ILE A 125 0.43 -7.10 24.07
CA ILE A 125 0.57 -7.09 25.52
C ILE A 125 2.00 -6.83 25.99
N ALA A 126 2.99 -7.05 25.12
CA ALA A 126 4.40 -6.81 25.41
C ALA A 126 5.20 -6.63 24.13
N SER A 127 6.20 -5.75 24.17
CA SER A 127 7.22 -5.61 23.12
C SER A 127 8.58 -5.83 23.76
N LEU A 128 9.28 -6.90 23.36
CA LEU A 128 10.49 -7.37 24.04
C LEU A 128 11.66 -7.48 23.07
N PRO A 129 12.86 -6.97 23.42
CA PRO A 129 14.06 -7.23 22.64
C PRO A 129 14.51 -8.68 22.85
N LEU A 130 14.45 -9.50 21.80
CA LEU A 130 14.87 -10.89 21.82
C LEU A 130 16.10 -11.09 20.93
N ALA A 131 16.99 -11.96 21.38
CA ALA A 131 18.11 -12.46 20.59
C ALA A 131 17.70 -13.77 19.90
N ARG A 132 18.50 -14.23 18.95
CA ARG A 132 18.34 -15.56 18.36
C ARG A 132 18.40 -16.64 19.45
N GLY A 133 17.40 -17.51 19.50
CA GLY A 133 17.34 -18.62 20.45
C GLY A 133 15.94 -19.21 20.61
N SER A 134 15.83 -20.21 21.48
CA SER A 134 14.57 -20.87 21.82
C SER A 134 13.98 -20.27 23.08
N TYR A 135 12.67 -20.02 23.06
CA TYR A 135 11.91 -19.34 24.09
C TYR A 135 10.63 -20.10 24.42
N VAL A 136 10.09 -19.80 25.60
CA VAL A 136 8.80 -20.30 26.05
C VAL A 136 7.96 -19.10 26.48
N PHE A 137 6.78 -18.96 25.89
CA PHE A 137 5.76 -18.00 26.30
C PHE A 137 4.69 -18.71 27.11
N GLU A 138 4.50 -18.29 28.35
CA GLU A 138 3.48 -18.81 29.25
C GLU A 138 2.43 -17.73 29.51
N VAL A 139 1.16 -18.10 29.41
CA VAL A 139 0.01 -17.23 29.67
C VAL A 139 -0.91 -17.92 30.65
N GLU A 140 -1.29 -17.23 31.71
CA GLU A 140 -2.28 -17.64 32.70
C GLU A 140 -3.47 -16.69 32.62
N LEU A 141 -4.62 -17.19 32.16
CA LEU A 141 -5.86 -16.43 32.17
C LEU A 141 -6.43 -16.39 33.58
N LEU A 142 -6.68 -15.17 34.04
CA LEU A 142 -7.25 -14.86 35.35
C LEU A 142 -8.77 -14.64 35.28
N SER A 143 -9.28 -14.24 34.11
CA SER A 143 -10.71 -14.06 33.84
C SER A 143 -11.23 -15.01 32.76
N ASP A 144 -12.53 -15.29 32.80
CA ASP A 144 -13.20 -16.04 31.74
C ASP A 144 -13.61 -15.09 30.61
N ALA A 145 -12.91 -15.19 29.49
CA ALA A 145 -13.22 -14.47 28.26
C ALA A 145 -13.60 -15.44 27.12
N SER A 146 -14.12 -16.63 27.47
CA SER A 146 -14.43 -17.71 26.51
C SER A 146 -15.40 -17.32 25.39
N LEU A 147 -16.18 -16.25 25.55
CA LEU A 147 -17.00 -15.67 24.47
C LEU A 147 -16.17 -15.25 23.24
N LEU A 148 -14.90 -14.92 23.42
CA LEU A 148 -13.96 -14.58 22.36
C LEU A 148 -13.47 -15.82 21.56
N ASN A 149 -13.70 -17.03 22.07
CA ASN A 149 -13.29 -18.27 21.37
C ASN A 149 -14.02 -18.48 20.04
N GLN A 150 -15.17 -17.81 19.83
CA GLN A 150 -15.90 -17.88 18.56
C GLN A 150 -15.13 -17.23 17.39
N GLY A 151 -14.15 -16.37 17.67
CA GLY A 151 -13.36 -15.66 16.66
C GLY A 151 -12.03 -16.32 16.31
N GLU A 152 -11.88 -17.64 16.54
CA GLU A 152 -10.65 -18.40 16.26
C GLU A 152 -9.40 -17.72 16.83
N PRO A 153 -9.35 -17.48 18.15
CA PRO A 153 -8.31 -16.66 18.73
C PRO A 153 -6.94 -17.32 18.63
N ARG A 154 -5.91 -16.50 18.39
CA ARG A 154 -4.53 -16.92 18.21
C ARG A 154 -3.62 -16.12 19.13
N VAL A 155 -2.63 -16.78 19.69
CA VAL A 155 -1.50 -16.14 20.36
C VAL A 155 -0.36 -16.00 19.37
N PHE A 156 0.30 -14.84 19.37
CA PHE A 156 1.42 -14.60 18.47
C PHE A 156 2.61 -13.94 19.17
N ALA A 157 3.78 -14.18 18.59
CA ALA A 157 4.96 -13.35 18.74
C ALA A 157 5.44 -12.96 17.35
N MET A 158 5.48 -11.66 17.05
CA MET A 158 5.88 -11.14 15.74
C MET A 158 6.98 -10.12 15.87
N ALA A 159 7.90 -10.05 14.91
CA ALA A 159 8.89 -8.99 14.88
C ALA A 159 8.17 -7.64 14.69
N ASP A 160 8.45 -6.68 15.57
CA ASP A 160 7.89 -5.33 15.50
C ASP A 160 8.20 -4.68 14.14
N TRP A 161 7.33 -3.75 13.74
CA TRP A 161 7.48 -2.99 12.50
C TRP A 161 8.84 -2.33 12.37
N SER A 162 9.44 -1.81 13.45
CA SER A 162 10.78 -1.21 13.37
C SER A 162 11.84 -2.24 12.94
N THR A 163 11.78 -3.46 13.51
CA THR A 163 12.66 -4.57 13.16
C THR A 163 12.42 -5.02 11.72
N GLY A 164 11.15 -5.15 11.32
CA GLY A 164 10.77 -5.50 9.95
C GLY A 164 11.21 -4.45 8.93
N LYS A 165 11.08 -3.17 9.25
CA LYS A 165 11.43 -2.03 8.41
C LYS A 165 12.93 -1.97 8.16
N ASP A 166 13.75 -2.04 9.22
CA ASP A 166 15.22 -2.02 9.10
C ASP A 166 15.73 -3.15 8.20
N VAL A 167 15.17 -4.35 8.36
CA VAL A 167 15.54 -5.51 7.54
C VAL A 167 15.09 -5.33 6.10
N ARG A 168 13.86 -4.85 5.86
CA ARG A 168 13.31 -4.63 4.53
C ARG A 168 14.03 -3.51 3.78
N GLU A 169 14.42 -2.42 4.45
CA GLU A 169 15.19 -1.32 3.84
C GLU A 169 16.57 -1.81 3.40
N ARG A 170 17.27 -2.59 4.25
CA ARG A 170 18.57 -3.18 3.90
C ARG A 170 18.46 -4.18 2.75
N ASP A 171 17.43 -5.04 2.74
CA ASP A 171 17.19 -5.95 1.62
C ASP A 171 16.89 -5.20 0.33
N THR A 172 16.07 -4.14 0.39
CA THR A 172 15.75 -3.30 -0.76
C THR A 172 17.02 -2.66 -1.33
N LEU A 173 17.90 -2.13 -0.47
CA LEU A 173 19.19 -1.58 -0.88
C LEU A 173 20.09 -2.66 -1.51
N LEU A 174 20.20 -3.84 -0.90
CA LEU A 174 21.00 -4.94 -1.42
C LEU A 174 20.52 -5.43 -2.79
N ARG A 175 19.21 -5.61 -2.96
CA ARG A 175 18.60 -5.99 -4.26
C ARG A 175 18.81 -4.92 -5.31
N THR A 176 18.71 -3.65 -4.93
CA THR A 176 18.97 -2.49 -5.79
C THR A 176 20.42 -2.53 -6.29
N VAL A 177 21.41 -2.63 -5.38
CA VAL A 177 22.83 -2.73 -5.73
C VAL A 177 23.12 -3.97 -6.59
N ALA A 178 22.56 -5.12 -6.23
CA ALA A 178 22.70 -6.36 -6.98
C ALA A 178 22.19 -6.24 -8.43
N SER A 179 21.03 -5.58 -8.61
CA SER A 179 20.44 -5.32 -9.93
C SER A 179 21.29 -4.36 -10.76
N PHE A 180 21.84 -3.30 -10.14
CA PHE A 180 22.78 -2.39 -10.80
C PHE A 180 24.05 -3.12 -11.26
N LEU A 181 24.65 -3.95 -10.40
CA LEU A 181 25.82 -4.75 -10.75
C LEU A 181 25.51 -5.70 -11.92
N ALA A 182 24.38 -6.42 -11.85
CA ALA A 182 23.96 -7.30 -12.93
C ALA A 182 23.82 -6.56 -14.27
N ALA A 183 23.18 -5.38 -14.25
CA ALA A 183 23.01 -4.56 -15.45
C ALA A 183 24.34 -4.03 -16.02
N ILE A 184 25.26 -3.56 -15.16
CA ILE A 184 26.61 -3.13 -15.58
C ILE A 184 27.38 -4.30 -16.19
N GLY A 185 27.35 -5.47 -15.55
CA GLY A 185 27.99 -6.68 -16.05
C GLY A 185 27.45 -7.09 -17.42
N LEU A 186 26.13 -7.10 -17.57
CA LEU A 186 25.45 -7.39 -18.83
C LEU A 186 25.84 -6.41 -19.94
N ALA A 187 25.87 -5.11 -19.65
CA ALA A 187 26.26 -4.07 -20.59
C ALA A 187 27.68 -4.27 -21.12
N ILE A 188 28.65 -4.59 -20.25
CA ILE A 188 30.04 -4.86 -20.64
C ILE A 188 30.13 -6.11 -21.54
N VAL A 189 29.39 -7.16 -21.21
CA VAL A 189 29.34 -8.39 -22.02
C VAL A 189 28.77 -8.11 -23.40
N LEU A 190 27.66 -7.35 -23.49
CA LEU A 190 27.01 -7.01 -24.75
C LEU A 190 27.87 -6.08 -25.62
N LEU A 191 28.46 -5.03 -25.04
CA LEU A 191 29.36 -4.11 -25.74
C LEU A 191 30.54 -4.82 -26.40
N ARG A 192 31.03 -5.91 -25.79
CA ARG A 192 32.17 -6.67 -26.33
C ARG A 192 31.77 -7.82 -27.24
N GLY A 193 30.61 -8.43 -26.99
CA GLY A 193 29.99 -9.43 -27.86
C GLY A 193 29.56 -8.82 -29.20
N GLY A 194 29.14 -7.56 -29.17
CA GLY A 194 29.00 -6.66 -30.31
C GLY A 194 30.34 -6.25 -30.92
N LYS A 195 31.24 -7.21 -31.20
CA LYS A 195 31.97 -7.10 -32.46
C LYS A 195 30.90 -7.24 -33.54
N TYR A 196 30.16 -6.15 -33.78
CA TYR A 196 29.56 -5.91 -35.08
C TYR A 196 30.70 -6.24 -36.03
N LYS A 197 30.56 -7.37 -36.74
CA LYS A 197 31.18 -7.45 -38.04
C LYS A 197 30.62 -6.20 -38.71
N THR A 198 31.36 -5.10 -38.64
CA THR A 198 31.48 -4.20 -39.75
C THR A 198 31.93 -5.15 -40.85
N ASN A 199 30.94 -5.79 -41.48
CA ASN A 199 31.02 -6.19 -42.85
C ASN A 199 31.32 -4.85 -43.50
N TYR A 200 32.62 -4.52 -43.53
CA TYR A 200 33.18 -3.61 -44.49
C TYR A 200 32.49 -4.07 -45.75
N TRP A 201 31.53 -3.28 -46.19
CA TRP A 201 30.99 -3.36 -47.52
C TRP A 201 32.20 -3.66 -48.39
N PRO A 202 32.30 -4.86 -49.02
CA PRO A 202 33.37 -5.06 -49.96
C PRO A 202 33.19 -3.90 -50.92
N ALA A 203 34.18 -3.01 -50.96
CA ALA A 203 34.23 -1.95 -51.93
C ALA A 203 34.51 -2.61 -53.28
N SER A 204 33.59 -3.45 -53.76
CA SER A 204 33.40 -3.71 -55.17
C SER A 204 32.72 -2.48 -55.76
N SER A 205 33.41 -1.34 -55.67
CA SER A 205 33.27 -0.34 -56.72
C SER A 205 33.95 -0.99 -57.93
N PRO A 206 33.20 -1.38 -58.98
CA PRO A 206 33.84 -1.78 -60.21
C PRO A 206 34.71 -0.62 -60.67
N GLN A 207 36.03 -0.80 -60.70
CA GLN A 207 36.89 0.21 -61.30
C GLN A 207 36.43 0.39 -62.75
N PRO A 208 36.01 1.61 -63.15
CA PRO A 208 35.80 1.87 -64.56
C PRO A 208 37.16 1.73 -65.25
N LYS A 209 37.24 0.81 -66.22
CA LYS A 209 38.37 0.73 -67.14
C LYS A 209 38.31 1.97 -68.04
N THR A 210 38.83 3.10 -67.57
CA THR A 210 39.10 4.26 -68.42
C THR A 210 40.47 4.05 -69.05
N SER A 211 40.46 3.45 -70.24
CA SER A 211 41.58 3.50 -71.18
C SER A 211 41.79 4.95 -71.63
N GLY A 212 42.96 5.49 -71.29
CA GLY A 212 43.59 6.61 -71.99
C GLY A 212 42.99 7.98 -71.76
N LEU A 213 43.50 8.70 -70.76
CA LEU A 213 43.95 10.09 -70.91
C LEU A 213 44.71 10.48 -69.63
N ALA A 214 45.97 10.86 -69.77
CA ALA A 214 46.79 11.37 -68.69
C ALA A 214 46.23 12.72 -68.22
N ALA A 215 45.51 12.70 -67.09
CA ALA A 215 45.09 13.91 -66.39
C ALA A 215 46.06 14.22 -65.24
N PRO A 216 46.39 15.51 -65.00
CA PRO A 216 47.42 15.92 -64.06
C PRO A 216 47.06 15.66 -62.60
N ASP A 217 48.12 15.30 -61.88
CA ASP A 217 48.23 14.67 -60.57
C ASP A 217 47.95 15.64 -59.40
N ARG A 218 46.72 16.16 -59.27
CA ARG A 218 46.39 17.13 -58.20
C ARG A 218 44.97 17.03 -57.65
N ILE A 219 44.52 15.84 -57.31
CA ILE A 219 43.37 15.70 -56.41
C ILE A 219 43.90 15.61 -54.98
N ARG A 220 43.76 16.75 -54.27
CA ARG A 220 43.98 16.91 -52.83
C ARG A 220 43.46 15.67 -52.10
N ARG A 221 44.36 15.00 -51.37
CA ARG A 221 44.00 14.07 -50.30
C ARG A 221 43.10 14.84 -49.33
N PHE A 222 41.78 14.66 -49.45
CA PHE A 222 40.89 15.03 -48.36
C PHE A 222 41.34 14.23 -47.15
N PRO A 223 41.70 14.86 -46.03
CA PRO A 223 41.95 14.12 -44.81
C PRO A 223 40.63 13.40 -44.53
N GLY A 224 40.66 12.08 -44.66
CA GLY A 224 39.55 11.25 -44.30
C GLY A 224 39.23 11.57 -42.86
N TYR A 225 38.17 12.34 -42.66
CA TYR A 225 37.35 12.30 -41.48
C TYR A 225 36.81 10.86 -41.42
N GLY A 226 37.68 9.95 -40.97
CA GLY A 226 37.27 8.75 -40.28
C GLY A 226 36.57 9.24 -39.03
N ARG A 227 35.32 9.69 -39.18
CA ARG A 227 34.32 9.62 -38.13
C ARG A 227 34.24 8.13 -37.83
N ARG A 228 35.19 7.66 -36.99
CA ARG A 228 34.86 6.68 -35.98
C ARG A 228 33.58 7.26 -35.42
N LEU A 229 32.44 6.62 -35.72
CA LEU A 229 31.31 6.75 -34.84
C LEU A 229 31.89 6.31 -33.50
N GLU A 230 32.34 7.28 -32.73
CA GLU A 230 32.24 7.25 -31.29
C GLU A 230 30.74 7.08 -31.08
N PHE A 231 30.30 5.81 -31.17
CA PHE A 231 29.10 5.33 -30.53
C PHE A 231 29.37 5.67 -29.08
N THR A 232 28.96 6.87 -28.75
CA THR A 232 29.38 7.59 -27.58
C THR A 232 28.90 6.71 -26.47
N PHE A 233 29.83 6.25 -25.65
CA PHE A 233 29.55 5.54 -24.42
C PHE A 233 28.37 6.18 -23.67
N GLY A 234 28.22 7.51 -23.78
CA GLY A 234 27.05 8.28 -23.38
C GLY A 234 25.69 7.78 -23.89
N TYR A 235 25.51 7.41 -25.15
CA TYR A 235 24.22 6.89 -25.67
C TYR A 235 23.88 5.51 -25.12
N LEU A 236 24.87 4.62 -25.04
CA LEU A 236 24.61 3.30 -24.48
C LEU A 236 24.41 3.38 -22.97
N ALA A 237 25.18 4.22 -22.28
CA ALA A 237 25.00 4.51 -20.86
C ALA A 237 23.65 5.19 -20.58
N THR A 238 23.17 6.10 -21.45
CA THR A 238 21.84 6.70 -21.30
C THR A 238 20.73 5.72 -21.61
N ILE A 239 20.89 4.80 -22.57
CA ILE A 239 19.89 3.73 -22.81
C ILE A 239 19.85 2.77 -21.62
N ILE A 240 21.01 2.34 -21.09
CA ILE A 240 21.06 1.47 -19.91
C ILE A 240 20.51 2.19 -18.69
N PHE A 241 20.87 3.46 -18.49
CA PHE A 241 20.33 4.28 -17.41
C PHE A 241 18.82 4.48 -17.56
N ALA A 242 18.32 4.76 -18.77
CA ALA A 242 16.90 4.90 -19.04
C ALA A 242 16.15 3.59 -18.80
N VAL A 243 16.70 2.45 -19.23
CA VAL A 243 16.12 1.12 -18.97
C VAL A 243 16.14 0.82 -17.47
N LEU A 244 17.21 1.14 -16.76
CA LEU A 244 17.28 0.99 -15.31
C LEU A 244 16.26 1.90 -14.60
N VAL A 245 16.15 3.17 -14.98
CA VAL A 245 15.11 4.09 -14.48
C VAL A 245 13.72 3.54 -14.78
N PHE A 246 13.50 2.95 -15.96
CA PHE A 246 12.21 2.36 -16.32
C PHE A 246 11.91 1.10 -15.50
N ILE A 247 12.90 0.24 -15.28
CA ILE A 247 12.79 -0.93 -14.40
C ILE A 247 12.56 -0.48 -12.95
N PHE A 248 13.26 0.54 -12.47
CA PHE A 248 13.03 1.12 -11.14
C PHE A 248 11.67 1.81 -11.05
N MET A 249 11.13 2.41 -12.12
CA MET A 249 9.75 2.89 -12.11
C MET A 249 8.80 1.70 -12.01
N ILE A 250 8.96 0.66 -12.82
CA ILE A 250 8.05 -0.50 -12.80
C ILE A 250 8.15 -1.29 -11.48
N MET A 251 9.35 -1.43 -10.91
CA MET A 251 9.63 -2.25 -9.73
C MET A 251 9.59 -1.48 -8.41
N SER A 252 9.80 -0.16 -8.41
CA SER A 252 9.37 0.64 -7.27
C SER A 252 7.86 0.48 -7.20
N PRO A 253 7.29 0.08 -6.06
CA PRO A 253 5.85 -0.03 -5.94
C PRO A 253 5.26 1.35 -6.25
N HIS A 254 4.79 1.52 -7.48
CA HIS A 254 3.96 2.65 -7.85
C HIS A 254 2.74 2.49 -6.97
N SER A 255 2.63 3.32 -5.96
CA SER A 255 1.31 3.68 -5.43
C SER A 255 0.46 3.99 -6.67
N PRO A 256 -0.66 3.29 -6.88
CA PRO A 256 -1.38 3.36 -8.15
C PRO A 256 -1.78 4.81 -8.43
N THR A 257 -1.06 5.44 -9.36
CA THR A 257 -1.46 6.71 -9.96
C THR A 257 -2.56 6.38 -10.94
N GLY A 258 -3.79 6.43 -10.43
CA GLY A 258 -4.98 6.44 -11.26
C GLY A 258 -4.87 7.53 -12.33
N VAL A 259 -5.51 7.29 -13.47
CA VAL A 259 -5.63 8.24 -14.58
C VAL A 259 -6.09 9.59 -14.02
N TRP A 260 -5.23 10.60 -14.13
CA TRP A 260 -5.59 11.97 -13.86
C TRP A 260 -6.52 12.45 -14.97
N ILE A 261 -7.82 12.55 -14.69
CA ILE A 261 -8.67 13.48 -15.42
C ILE A 261 -8.38 14.85 -14.82
N GLY A 262 -7.37 15.52 -15.37
CA GLY A 262 -7.24 16.96 -15.16
C GLY A 262 -8.47 17.62 -15.75
N ILE A 263 -9.44 18.00 -14.91
CA ILE A 263 -10.47 18.95 -15.32
C ILE A 263 -9.70 20.22 -15.65
N LEU A 264 -9.56 20.48 -16.96
CA LEU A 264 -8.82 21.62 -17.48
C LEU A 264 -9.30 22.89 -16.79
N LYS A 265 -8.39 23.50 -16.02
CA LYS A 265 -8.60 24.85 -15.51
C LYS A 265 -8.64 25.77 -16.73
N ARG A 266 -9.85 26.30 -16.97
CA ARG A 266 -10.27 27.35 -17.92
C ARG A 266 -9.11 28.06 -18.64
N SER A 267 -8.86 27.68 -19.90
CA SER A 267 -8.31 28.60 -20.89
C SER A 267 -9.46 29.45 -21.42
N GLU A 268 -9.29 30.76 -21.40
CA GLU A 268 -10.23 31.75 -21.87
C GLU A 268 -10.50 31.57 -23.37
N LEU A 269 -11.57 30.86 -23.72
CA LEU A 269 -12.10 30.90 -25.08
C LEU A 269 -13.62 30.78 -25.10
N GLY A 270 -14.25 31.78 -25.69
CA GLY A 270 -15.54 31.64 -26.38
C GLY A 270 -16.79 31.87 -25.53
N THR A 271 -17.12 33.13 -25.30
CA THR A 271 -18.47 33.58 -24.94
C THR A 271 -19.48 33.14 -26.02
N SER A 272 -20.32 32.13 -25.75
CA SER A 272 -21.74 32.05 -26.17
C SER A 272 -22.32 30.63 -25.99
N SER A 273 -22.31 30.15 -24.75
CA SER A 273 -23.40 29.31 -24.24
C SER A 273 -23.43 29.50 -22.74
N THR A 274 -24.60 29.81 -22.19
CA THR A 274 -24.78 30.06 -20.76
C THR A 274 -24.57 28.74 -20.01
N TYR A 275 -23.32 28.44 -19.68
CA TYR A 275 -22.96 27.19 -19.00
C TYR A 275 -23.57 27.22 -17.59
N ALA A 276 -24.59 26.38 -17.36
CA ALA A 276 -25.13 26.18 -16.03
C ALA A 276 -24.18 25.25 -15.24
N PRO A 277 -23.69 25.65 -14.05
CA PRO A 277 -22.80 24.81 -13.25
C PRO A 277 -23.50 23.50 -12.88
N PRO A 278 -22.79 22.35 -12.77
CA PRO A 278 -23.40 21.07 -12.44
C PRO A 278 -24.16 21.14 -11.10
N VAL A 279 -25.19 20.32 -10.95
CA VAL A 279 -25.92 20.18 -9.68
C VAL A 279 -25.27 19.06 -8.88
N ILE A 280 -24.60 19.42 -7.79
CA ILE A 280 -23.98 18.48 -6.86
C ILE A 280 -24.81 18.48 -5.58
N VAL A 281 -25.23 17.30 -5.13
CA VAL A 281 -25.90 17.09 -3.84
C VAL A 281 -24.89 16.47 -2.90
N HIS A 282 -24.51 17.19 -1.86
CA HIS A 282 -23.67 16.70 -0.79
C HIS A 282 -24.54 16.11 0.32
N VAL A 283 -24.24 14.89 0.73
CA VAL A 283 -24.88 14.18 1.84
C VAL A 283 -23.85 14.09 2.95
N SER A 284 -24.16 14.71 4.08
CA SER A 284 -23.32 14.68 5.28
C SER A 284 -24.17 14.29 6.48
N VAL A 285 -23.58 13.55 7.41
CA VAL A 285 -24.29 13.07 8.59
C VAL A 285 -23.63 13.66 9.82
N THR A 286 -24.42 14.35 10.63
CA THR A 286 -23.95 14.84 11.94
C THR A 286 -24.59 13.97 13.01
N VAL A 287 -23.79 13.16 13.68
CA VAL A 287 -24.25 12.37 14.83
C VAL A 287 -24.39 13.31 16.02
N ARG A 288 -25.61 13.74 16.33
CA ARG A 288 -25.87 14.59 17.49
C ARG A 288 -26.15 13.70 18.70
N ARG A 289 -25.16 13.53 19.58
CA ARG A 289 -25.38 12.88 20.88
C ARG A 289 -26.31 13.77 21.71
N ARG A 290 -27.49 13.26 22.07
CA ARG A 290 -28.37 13.91 23.04
C ARG A 290 -27.61 14.00 24.37
N ALA A 291 -27.51 15.18 24.96
CA ALA A 291 -27.00 15.31 26.32
C ALA A 291 -27.87 14.44 27.24
N PRO A 292 -27.28 13.73 28.22
CA PRO A 292 -28.03 12.84 29.10
C PRO A 292 -28.95 13.68 29.98
N THR A 293 -30.19 13.88 29.55
CA THR A 293 -31.24 14.35 30.42
C THR A 293 -31.58 13.21 31.37
N GLU A 294 -31.40 13.44 32.66
CA GLU A 294 -31.86 12.54 33.73
C GLU A 294 -33.32 12.12 33.47
N MET A 295 -33.55 10.87 33.09
CA MET A 295 -34.51 9.99 33.75
C MET A 295 -34.67 8.60 33.11
N ALA A 296 -34.87 7.66 34.03
CA ALA A 296 -35.65 6.42 33.95
C ALA A 296 -35.00 5.19 33.29
N ALA A 297 -34.57 4.31 34.19
CA ALA A 297 -34.30 2.90 33.99
C ALA A 297 -35.52 2.12 33.44
N LEU A 298 -35.20 0.96 32.87
CA LEU A 298 -36.08 -0.03 32.25
C LEU A 298 -36.65 0.35 30.88
N HIS A 299 -35.87 0.10 29.82
CA HIS A 299 -36.30 -0.74 28.68
C HIS A 299 -35.06 -1.17 27.89
N LEU A 300 -34.73 -2.47 27.98
CA LEU A 300 -33.62 -3.14 27.28
C LEU A 300 -34.00 -3.49 25.83
N SER A 301 -34.36 -2.50 25.03
CA SER A 301 -34.50 -2.68 23.59
C SER A 301 -34.27 -1.37 22.86
N SER A 302 -33.27 -1.36 21.97
CA SER A 302 -32.79 -0.22 21.18
C SER A 302 -31.76 0.67 21.90
N TRP A 303 -30.49 0.29 21.79
CA TRP A 303 -29.32 0.97 22.37
C TRP A 303 -28.70 2.03 21.45
N ASP A 304 -29.41 2.51 20.44
CA ASP A 304 -28.95 3.60 19.61
C ASP A 304 -29.91 4.79 19.70
N ASN A 305 -29.78 5.56 20.78
CA ASN A 305 -30.44 6.86 20.93
C ASN A 305 -29.59 7.99 20.33
N SER A 306 -28.67 7.67 19.41
CA SER A 306 -28.06 8.70 18.58
C SER A 306 -29.07 9.10 17.49
N GLU A 307 -29.52 10.36 17.54
CA GLU A 307 -30.34 10.90 16.47
C GLU A 307 -29.38 11.20 15.32
N ILE A 308 -29.36 10.31 14.32
CA ILE A 308 -28.66 10.53 13.07
C ILE A 308 -29.40 11.64 12.33
N ILE A 309 -28.86 12.86 12.38
CA ILE A 309 -29.41 13.99 11.63
C ILE A 309 -28.68 14.05 10.30
N GLU A 310 -29.43 13.74 9.24
CA GLU A 310 -28.96 13.82 7.86
C GLU A 310 -29.05 15.27 7.38
N HIS A 311 -27.95 15.77 6.82
CA HIS A 311 -27.89 17.10 6.23
C HIS A 311 -27.62 16.99 4.74
N PHE A 312 -28.52 17.55 3.93
CA PHE A 312 -28.37 17.62 2.49
C PHE A 312 -27.99 19.04 2.06
N ARG A 313 -26.98 19.18 1.20
CA ARG A 313 -26.60 20.48 0.60
C ARG A 313 -26.64 20.37 -0.92
N ILE A 314 -27.05 21.44 -1.61
CA ILE A 314 -26.91 21.54 -3.06
C ILE A 314 -25.76 22.52 -3.34
N ASN A 315 -24.70 22.04 -3.98
CA ASN A 315 -23.45 22.75 -4.21
C ASN A 315 -22.84 23.27 -2.90
N GLU A 316 -22.92 24.57 -2.63
CA GLU A 316 -22.39 25.24 -1.43
C GLU A 316 -23.51 25.89 -0.58
N SER A 317 -24.77 25.45 -0.75
CA SER A 317 -25.90 26.02 -0.01
C SER A 317 -25.91 25.60 1.47
N THR A 318 -26.69 26.33 2.27
CA THR A 318 -27.06 25.94 3.65
C THR A 318 -27.72 24.56 3.68
N ASP A 319 -27.63 23.92 4.85
CA ASP A 319 -28.26 22.62 5.13
C ASP A 319 -29.76 22.65 4.83
N LEU A 320 -30.21 21.63 4.10
CA LEU A 320 -31.59 21.43 3.70
C LEU A 320 -32.11 20.16 4.40
N ASP A 321 -33.34 20.21 4.88
CA ASP A 321 -34.09 19.01 5.20
C ASP A 321 -34.52 18.28 3.90
N GLU A 322 -34.97 17.04 4.05
CA GLU A 322 -35.33 16.20 2.90
C GLU A 322 -36.47 16.80 2.06
N ALA A 323 -37.49 17.37 2.72
CA ALA A 323 -38.63 18.00 2.07
C ALA A 323 -38.22 19.22 1.22
N THR A 324 -37.31 20.04 1.74
CA THR A 324 -36.76 21.22 1.04
C THR A 324 -35.82 20.81 -0.08
N LEU A 325 -35.01 19.76 0.11
CA LEU A 325 -34.12 19.22 -0.92
C LEU A 325 -34.92 18.85 -2.18
N LYS A 326 -36.01 18.09 -2.02
CA LYS A 326 -36.87 17.67 -3.12
C LYS A 326 -37.43 18.86 -3.90
N THR A 327 -37.94 19.86 -3.17
CA THR A 327 -38.55 21.06 -3.75
C THR A 327 -37.52 21.88 -4.54
N LYS A 328 -36.33 22.13 -3.95
CA LYS A 328 -35.26 22.86 -4.62
C LYS A 328 -34.69 22.13 -5.83
N LEU A 329 -34.50 20.81 -5.75
CA LEU A 329 -34.05 20.02 -6.90
C LEU A 329 -35.04 20.12 -8.05
N ARG A 330 -36.35 20.07 -7.77
CA ARG A 330 -37.38 20.21 -8.81
C ARG A 330 -37.32 21.58 -9.48
N GLU A 331 -37.21 22.66 -8.69
CA GLU A 331 -37.11 24.02 -9.21
C GLU A 331 -35.89 24.20 -10.14
N ILE A 332 -34.73 23.68 -9.71
CA ILE A 332 -33.47 23.75 -10.48
C ILE A 332 -33.55 22.89 -11.75
N LEU A 333 -34.08 21.67 -11.67
CA LEU A 333 -34.02 20.71 -12.78
C LEU A 333 -35.09 20.96 -13.85
N VAL A 334 -36.21 21.59 -13.52
CA VAL A 334 -37.25 21.96 -14.51
C VAL A 334 -36.73 22.98 -15.50
N THR A 335 -35.87 23.90 -15.07
CA THR A 335 -35.33 24.99 -15.90
C THR A 335 -34.11 24.58 -16.72
N ARG A 336 -33.56 23.38 -16.49
CA ARG A 336 -32.31 22.92 -17.12
C ARG A 336 -32.54 21.88 -18.23
N ALA A 337 -31.78 22.04 -19.31
CA ALA A 337 -31.73 21.07 -20.41
C ALA A 337 -30.95 19.80 -20.01
N ASP A 338 -29.84 19.95 -19.28
CA ASP A 338 -29.13 18.82 -18.66
C ASP A 338 -29.62 18.62 -17.22
N ARG A 339 -30.16 17.43 -16.95
CA ARG A 339 -30.75 17.03 -15.67
C ARG A 339 -29.91 15.96 -14.98
N THR A 340 -28.59 16.02 -15.16
CA THR A 340 -27.64 15.17 -14.45
C THR A 340 -27.39 15.72 -13.05
N VAL A 341 -27.59 14.88 -12.03
CA VAL A 341 -27.30 15.20 -10.62
C VAL A 341 -26.15 14.34 -10.12
N TYR A 342 -25.17 14.96 -9.49
CA TYR A 342 -24.05 14.26 -8.86
C TYR A 342 -24.31 14.16 -7.36
N VAL A 343 -24.25 12.97 -6.78
CA VAL A 343 -24.44 12.75 -5.34
C VAL A 343 -23.10 12.41 -4.71
N VAL A 344 -22.64 13.22 -3.76
CA VAL A 344 -21.40 13.04 -3.00
C VAL A 344 -21.78 12.74 -1.56
N GLY A 345 -21.33 11.62 -1.00
CA GLY A 345 -21.48 11.32 0.42
C GLY A 345 -20.15 11.44 1.17
N ASP A 346 -20.21 11.88 2.43
CA ASP A 346 -19.09 11.68 3.36
C ASP A 346 -18.79 10.17 3.56
N PRO A 347 -17.56 9.81 3.96
CA PRO A 347 -17.15 8.41 4.09
C PRO A 347 -18.05 7.57 5.01
N ASP A 348 -18.66 8.20 6.01
CA ASP A 348 -19.43 7.55 7.08
C ASP A 348 -20.94 7.69 6.87
N VAL A 349 -21.39 8.10 5.68
CA VAL A 349 -22.82 8.24 5.37
C VAL A 349 -23.47 6.85 5.30
N PRO A 350 -24.55 6.59 6.07
CA PRO A 350 -25.30 5.36 5.96
C PRO A 350 -25.83 5.16 4.54
N PHE A 351 -25.84 3.91 4.09
CA PHE A 351 -26.34 3.55 2.76
C PHE A 351 -27.76 4.10 2.49
N GLN A 352 -28.63 4.10 3.51
CA GLN A 352 -30.00 4.57 3.42
C GLN A 352 -30.07 6.07 3.05
N ALA A 353 -29.29 6.93 3.71
CA ALA A 353 -29.25 8.36 3.43
C ALA A 353 -28.81 8.66 1.98
N ALA A 354 -27.82 7.91 1.47
CA ALA A 354 -27.37 8.02 0.09
C ALA A 354 -28.45 7.53 -0.90
N ALA A 355 -29.16 6.44 -0.56
CA ALA A 355 -30.27 5.93 -1.36
C ALA A 355 -31.43 6.93 -1.41
N ASP A 356 -31.74 7.60 -0.29
CA ASP A 356 -32.81 8.59 -0.20
C ASP A 356 -32.46 9.87 -0.98
N ALA A 357 -31.19 10.30 -0.97
CA ALA A 357 -30.72 11.38 -1.85
C ALA A 357 -30.90 11.05 -3.34
N ILE A 358 -30.55 9.81 -3.75
CA ILE A 358 -30.71 9.34 -5.13
C ILE A 358 -32.20 9.27 -5.51
N SER A 359 -33.04 8.75 -4.61
CA SER A 359 -34.49 8.65 -4.79
C SER A 359 -35.10 10.04 -4.98
N ASN A 360 -34.77 10.99 -4.11
CA ASN A 360 -35.24 12.36 -4.20
C ASN A 360 -34.78 13.06 -5.49
N ALA A 361 -33.54 12.85 -5.94
CA ALA A 361 -33.09 13.36 -7.24
C ALA A 361 -33.91 12.80 -8.41
N LYS A 362 -34.21 11.50 -8.41
CA LYS A 362 -35.01 10.85 -9.45
C LYS A 362 -36.46 11.35 -9.48
N VAL A 363 -37.09 11.48 -8.31
CA VAL A 363 -38.46 12.01 -8.21
C VAL A 363 -38.53 13.48 -8.65
N SER A 364 -37.44 14.24 -8.48
CA SER A 364 -37.31 15.63 -8.93
C SER A 364 -36.87 15.78 -10.41
N TYR A 365 -37.09 14.76 -11.23
CA TYR A 365 -36.84 14.73 -12.69
C TYR A 365 -35.36 14.66 -13.12
N ALA A 366 -34.44 14.23 -12.26
CA ALA A 366 -33.08 13.94 -12.71
C ALA A 366 -33.08 12.81 -13.76
N SER A 367 -32.57 13.09 -14.96
CA SER A 367 -32.44 12.08 -16.03
C SER A 367 -31.34 11.08 -15.68
N ARG A 368 -30.23 11.58 -15.12
CA ARG A 368 -29.07 10.80 -14.70
C ARG A 368 -28.67 11.18 -13.29
N VAL A 369 -28.30 10.18 -12.50
CA VAL A 369 -27.74 10.38 -11.17
C VAL A 369 -26.39 9.70 -11.15
N VAL A 370 -25.34 10.44 -10.79
CA VAL A 370 -23.96 9.97 -10.75
C VAL A 370 -23.50 9.97 -9.30
N LEU A 371 -23.15 8.81 -8.77
CA LEU A 371 -22.59 8.70 -7.43
C LEU A 371 -21.09 9.01 -7.47
N LEU A 372 -20.68 9.98 -6.67
CA LEU A 372 -19.30 10.36 -6.47
C LEU A 372 -18.91 9.92 -5.06
N THR A 373 -18.18 8.82 -4.98
CA THR A 373 -17.54 8.44 -3.73
C THR A 373 -16.32 9.32 -3.54
N THR A 374 -16.23 10.04 -2.41
CA THR A 374 -14.92 10.52 -1.95
C THR A 374 -14.00 9.31 -1.87
N ARG A 375 -12.73 9.45 -2.23
CA ARG A 375 -11.78 8.34 -2.19
C ARG A 375 -11.62 7.96 -0.71
N GLY A 376 -12.48 7.09 -0.21
CA GLY A 376 -12.22 6.35 0.99
C GLY A 376 -10.87 5.68 0.79
N ASN A 377 -10.06 5.64 1.84
CA ASN A 377 -8.89 4.76 1.89
C ASN A 377 -9.35 3.29 1.92
N SER A 378 -10.16 2.88 0.94
CA SER A 378 -10.71 1.55 0.80
C SER A 378 -9.59 0.66 0.23
N PRO A 379 -9.12 -0.34 0.98
CA PRO A 379 -8.00 -1.17 0.56
C PRO A 379 -8.43 -2.00 -0.65
N ALA A 380 -7.63 -1.95 -1.70
CA ALA A 380 -7.83 -2.74 -2.90
C ALA A 380 -7.91 -4.23 -2.53
N LYS A 381 -9.07 -4.86 -2.76
CA LYS A 381 -9.21 -6.33 -2.76
C LYS A 381 -8.22 -6.89 -3.79
N LYS A 382 -7.21 -7.61 -3.30
CA LYS A 382 -6.37 -8.50 -4.13
C LYS A 382 -7.06 -9.86 -4.19
N HIS A 383 -7.48 -10.25 -5.39
CA HIS A 383 -7.85 -11.63 -5.71
C HIS A 383 -6.62 -12.50 -5.86
#